data_AF-A0A6L6JG69-F1
#
_entry.id   AF-A0A6L6JG69-F1
#
_cell.length_a   1.000
_cell.length_b   1.000
_cell.length_c   1.000
_cell.angle_alpha   90.00
_cell.angle_beta   90.00
_cell.angle_gamma   90.00
#
_symmetry.space_group_name_H-M   'P 1'
#
loop_
_entity.id
_entity.type
_entity.pdbx_description
1 polymer ?
#
loop_
_entity_poly.entity_id
_entity_poly.type
_entity_poly.pdbx_seq_one_letter_code
_entity_poly.pdbx_strand_id
1 'polypeptide(L)'
;MAQYQCKSCGEIEVSELAAPEACTHCGESGLIDLEAQTAEIAKANDAFRAAIILGGHPELLGQVVCTQGVAAEGLGFMARAQIEVAGFSSFTEENDPYGDHSFGALTISGKKIWWKLDIYDADYRFGAADPLDATQTRRVLTLLFPSEY
;
A
#
# COMPACT_ATOMS: atom_id res chain seq x y z
N MET A 1 9.40 19.99 7.19
CA MET A 1 8.55 20.15 8.38
C MET A 1 7.74 18.89 8.45
N ALA A 2 7.76 18.16 9.57
CA ALA A 2 7.06 16.88 9.69
C ALA A 2 5.61 17.12 10.14
N GLN A 3 4.70 16.29 9.65
CA GLN A 3 3.28 16.34 10.01
C GLN A 3 2.98 15.23 11.02
N TYR A 4 2.32 15.60 12.12
CA TYR A 4 1.96 14.69 13.19
C TYR A 4 0.44 14.64 13.36
N GLN A 5 -0.14 13.45 13.34
CA GLN A 5 -1.58 13.26 13.54
C GLN A 5 -1.88 12.65 14.91
N CYS A 6 -2.80 13.26 15.67
CA CYS A 6 -3.27 12.69 16.92
C CYS A 6 -4.21 11.50 16.66
N LYS A 7 -3.92 10.34 17.25
CA LYS A 7 -4.76 9.13 17.21
C LYS A 7 -6.14 9.31 17.85
N SER A 8 -6.27 10.22 18.81
CA SER A 8 -7.50 10.40 19.58
C SER A 8 -8.47 11.38 18.94
N CYS A 9 -7.99 12.57 18.53
CA CYS A 9 -8.85 13.62 17.98
C CYS A 9 -8.67 13.84 16.47
N GLY A 10 -7.66 13.22 15.85
CA GLY A 10 -7.39 13.34 14.41
C GLY A 10 -6.71 14.63 13.97
N GLU A 11 -6.41 15.55 14.91
CA GLU A 11 -5.78 16.83 14.62
C GLU A 11 -4.39 16.61 14.01
N ILE A 12 -4.09 17.34 12.92
CA ILE A 12 -2.80 17.30 12.24
C ILE A 12 -2.04 18.58 12.54
N GLU A 13 -0.84 18.41 13.08
CA GLU A 13 0.01 19.50 13.52
C GLU A 13 1.34 19.43 12.77
N VAL A 14 1.86 20.58 12.34
CA VAL A 14 3.15 20.67 11.65
C VAL A 14 4.21 21.12 12.64
N SER A 15 5.28 20.34 12.79
CA SER A 15 6.44 20.72 13.61
C SER A 15 7.70 20.82 12.75
N GLU A 16 8.43 21.93 12.92
CA GLU A 16 9.76 22.13 12.35
C GLU A 16 10.88 21.60 13.26
N LEU A 17 10.53 21.23 14.49
CA LEU A 17 11.45 20.81 15.55
C LEU A 17 11.24 19.32 15.85
N ALA A 18 11.44 18.92 17.11
CA ALA A 18 11.18 17.56 17.58
C ALA A 18 9.68 17.21 17.50
N ALA A 19 9.40 15.90 17.52
CA ALA A 19 8.05 15.38 17.62
C ALA A 19 7.35 15.93 18.87
N PRO A 20 6.09 16.42 18.77
CA PRO A 20 5.35 16.89 19.93
C PRO A 20 5.15 15.74 20.93
N GLU A 21 5.31 16.02 22.23
CA GLU A 21 5.10 15.02 23.29
C GLU A 21 3.60 14.73 23.52
N ALA A 22 2.73 15.69 23.16
CA ALA A 22 1.28 15.58 23.25
C ALA A 22 0.61 16.47 22.20
N CYS A 23 -0.60 16.06 21.79
CA CYS A 23 -1.44 16.83 20.87
C CYS A 23 -1.81 18.17 21.51
N THR A 24 -1.62 19.27 20.79
CA THR A 24 -1.91 20.62 21.30
C THR A 24 -3.41 20.89 21.42
N HIS A 25 -4.24 20.12 20.71
CA HIS A 25 -5.70 20.24 20.77
C HIS A 25 -6.32 19.46 21.95
N CYS A 26 -5.97 18.19 22.16
CA CYS A 26 -6.62 17.34 23.16
C CYS A 26 -5.72 16.91 24.34
N GLY A 27 -4.42 17.16 24.28
CA GLY A 27 -3.46 16.80 25.35
C GLY A 27 -3.03 15.34 25.37
N GLU A 28 -3.50 14.51 24.43
CA GLU A 28 -3.14 13.08 24.36
C GLU A 28 -1.75 12.88 23.73
N SER A 29 -0.98 11.91 24.24
CA SER A 29 0.38 11.62 23.76
C SER A 29 0.45 10.72 22.51
N GLY A 30 -0.69 10.28 21.98
CA GLY A 30 -0.77 9.38 20.84
C GLY A 30 -0.61 10.09 19.50
N LEU A 31 0.57 10.61 19.19
CA LEU A 31 0.87 11.27 17.90
C LEU A 31 1.56 10.30 16.94
N ILE A 32 1.16 10.34 15.67
CA ILE A 32 1.76 9.59 14.57
C ILE A 32 2.53 10.57 13.69
N ASP A 33 3.81 10.33 13.46
CA ASP A 33 4.54 10.98 12.37
C ASP A 33 4.06 10.38 11.03
N LEU A 34 3.36 11.20 10.24
CA LEU A 34 2.75 10.76 8.99
C LEU A 34 3.79 10.39 7.93
N GLU A 35 4.91 11.10 7.86
CA GLU A 35 5.97 10.80 6.87
C GLU A 35 6.65 9.48 7.22
N ALA A 36 6.95 9.27 8.50
CA ALA A 36 7.51 8.00 8.98
C ALA A 36 6.53 6.84 8.80
N GLN A 37 5.24 7.05 9.09
CA GLN A 37 4.21 6.04 8.91
C GLN A 37 4.07 5.64 7.42
N THR A 38 4.01 6.61 6.52
CA THR A 38 4.00 6.36 5.07
C THR A 38 5.19 5.52 4.63
N ALA A 39 6.39 5.83 5.11
CA ALA A 39 7.59 5.06 4.78
C ALA A 39 7.53 3.60 5.28
N GLU A 40 6.94 3.36 6.46
CA GLU A 40 6.72 2.00 6.95
C GLU A 40 5.63 1.27 6.16
N ILE A 41 4.57 1.97 5.72
CA ILE A 41 3.53 1.40 4.86
C ILE A 41 4.15 1.00 3.52
N ALA A 42 5.00 1.85 2.93
CA ALA A 42 5.73 1.56 1.70
C ALA A 42 6.60 0.30 1.84
N LYS A 43 7.37 0.17 2.92
CA LYS A 43 8.17 -1.03 3.19
C LYS A 43 7.31 -2.29 3.31
N ALA A 44 6.17 -2.20 4.00
CA ALA A 44 5.25 -3.33 4.13
C ALA A 44 4.61 -3.71 2.79
N ASN A 45 4.22 -2.72 1.98
CA ASN A 45 3.69 -2.93 0.65
C ASN A 45 4.72 -3.56 -0.29
N ASP A 46 5.97 -3.08 -0.26
CA ASP A 46 7.09 -3.66 -1.00
C ASP A 46 7.37 -5.10 -0.59
N ALA A 47 7.42 -5.39 0.72
CA ALA A 47 7.63 -6.73 1.24
C ALA A 47 6.51 -7.68 0.82
N PHE A 48 5.26 -7.23 0.85
CA PHE A 48 4.12 -8.01 0.37
C PHE A 48 4.22 -8.29 -1.13
N ARG A 49 4.51 -7.27 -1.96
CA ARG A 49 4.69 -7.40 -3.42
C ARG A 49 5.81 -8.37 -3.76
N ALA A 50 6.97 -8.23 -3.13
CA ALA A 50 8.11 -9.10 -3.37
C ALA A 50 7.82 -10.58 -3.02
N ALA A 51 7.00 -10.82 -1.99
CA ALA A 51 6.70 -12.16 -1.52
C ALA A 51 5.64 -12.91 -2.36
N ILE A 52 4.87 -12.23 -3.23
CA ILE A 52 3.80 -12.90 -4.00
C ILE A 52 4.33 -14.02 -4.90
N ILE A 53 5.54 -13.86 -5.45
CA ILE A 53 6.19 -14.85 -6.30
C ILE A 53 6.84 -16.01 -5.51
N LEU A 54 6.91 -15.89 -4.18
CA LEU A 54 7.44 -16.89 -3.26
C LEU A 54 6.33 -17.70 -2.56
N GLY A 55 5.07 -17.48 -2.94
CA GLY A 55 3.91 -18.12 -2.31
C GLY A 55 3.25 -17.30 -1.19
N GLY A 56 3.66 -16.04 -1.02
CA GLY A 56 3.09 -15.11 -0.03
C GLY A 56 4.07 -14.76 1.10
N HIS A 57 3.77 -13.66 1.80
CA HIS A 57 4.56 -13.21 2.94
C HIS A 57 4.14 -13.96 4.22
N PRO A 58 5.06 -14.34 5.12
CA PRO A 58 4.73 -15.08 6.35
C PRO A 58 3.84 -14.30 7.31
N GLU A 59 4.05 -12.98 7.43
CA GLU A 59 3.32 -12.11 8.36
C GLU A 59 2.27 -11.22 7.67
N LEU A 60 2.61 -10.57 6.55
CA LEU A 60 1.71 -9.72 5.79
C LEU A 60 0.75 -10.57 4.95
N LEU A 61 -0.40 -10.90 5.53
CA LEU A 61 -1.41 -11.72 4.87
C LEU A 61 -2.20 -10.92 3.82
N GLY A 62 -2.70 -11.62 2.81
CA GLY A 62 -3.33 -10.95 1.70
C GLY A 62 -3.70 -11.86 0.54
N GLN A 63 -4.18 -11.25 -0.54
CA GLN A 63 -4.57 -11.93 -1.76
C GLN A 63 -4.04 -11.18 -2.98
N VAL A 64 -3.76 -11.91 -4.04
CA VAL A 64 -3.50 -11.37 -5.37
C VAL A 64 -4.69 -11.72 -6.24
N VAL A 65 -5.34 -10.70 -6.77
CA VAL A 65 -6.51 -10.83 -7.65
C VAL A 65 -6.23 -10.11 -8.97
N CYS A 66 -7.00 -10.44 -9.99
CA CYS A 66 -6.95 -9.74 -11.27
C CYS A 66 -8.36 -9.57 -11.83
N THR A 67 -8.52 -8.55 -12.67
CA THR A 67 -9.75 -8.34 -13.44
C THR A 67 -9.91 -9.39 -14.54
N GLN A 68 -11.13 -9.51 -15.06
CA GLN A 68 -11.43 -10.46 -16.13
C GLN A 68 -10.61 -10.18 -17.39
N GLY A 69 -10.34 -8.91 -17.73
CA GLY A 69 -9.51 -8.57 -18.87
C GLY A 69 -8.09 -9.11 -18.71
N VAL A 70 -7.46 -8.88 -17.55
CA VAL A 70 -6.11 -9.40 -17.27
C VAL A 70 -6.09 -10.93 -17.26
N ALA A 71 -7.11 -11.57 -16.67
CA ALA A 71 -7.23 -13.02 -16.66
C ALA A 71 -7.36 -13.63 -18.08
N ALA A 72 -8.03 -12.92 -18.99
CA ALA A 72 -8.25 -13.37 -20.37
C ALA A 72 -6.94 -13.43 -21.21
N GLU A 73 -5.89 -12.72 -20.80
CA GLU A 73 -4.56 -12.81 -21.42
C GLU A 73 -3.84 -14.14 -21.14
N GLY A 74 -4.32 -14.89 -20.14
CA GLY A 74 -3.82 -16.22 -19.79
C GLY A 74 -2.72 -16.23 -18.74
N LEU A 75 -2.41 -17.46 -18.27
CA LEU A 75 -1.51 -17.70 -17.12
C LEU A 75 -0.10 -17.11 -17.32
N GLY A 76 0.44 -17.19 -18.54
CA GLY A 76 1.78 -16.66 -18.83
C GLY A 76 1.87 -15.14 -18.68
N PHE A 77 0.82 -14.42 -19.09
CA PHE A 77 0.73 -12.98 -18.92
C PHE A 77 0.60 -12.60 -17.44
N MET A 78 -0.28 -13.28 -16.71
CA MET A 78 -0.46 -13.05 -15.27
C MET A 78 0.81 -13.35 -14.47
N ALA A 79 1.51 -14.45 -14.77
CA ALA A 79 2.77 -14.78 -14.12
C ALA A 79 3.84 -13.71 -14.40
N ARG A 80 3.91 -13.21 -15.64
CA ARG A 80 4.82 -12.09 -15.97
C ARG A 80 4.43 -10.83 -15.21
N ALA A 81 3.15 -10.52 -15.11
CA ALA A 81 2.67 -9.38 -14.33
C ALA A 81 3.06 -9.48 -12.86
N GLN A 82 2.88 -10.64 -12.23
CA GLN A 82 3.29 -10.85 -10.84
C GLN A 82 4.81 -10.68 -10.64
N ILE A 83 5.63 -11.20 -11.56
CA ILE A 83 7.10 -11.03 -11.49
C ILE A 83 7.50 -9.55 -11.60
N GLU A 84 6.93 -8.81 -12.57
CA GLU A 84 7.25 -7.40 -12.77
C GLU A 84 6.77 -6.55 -11.59
N VAL A 85 5.58 -6.84 -11.04
CA VAL A 85 5.06 -6.14 -9.85
C VAL A 85 5.91 -6.43 -8.62
N ALA A 86 6.35 -7.67 -8.42
CA ALA A 86 7.20 -8.05 -7.30
C ALA A 86 8.56 -7.33 -7.29
N GLY A 87 9.09 -7.02 -8.48
CA GLY A 87 10.34 -6.27 -8.65
C GLY A 87 10.16 -4.77 -8.91
N PHE A 88 8.95 -4.24 -8.87
CA PHE A 88 8.69 -2.86 -9.30
C PHE A 88 9.23 -1.85 -8.28
N SER A 89 10.11 -0.97 -8.77
CA SER A 89 10.78 0.08 -7.98
C SER A 89 10.73 1.46 -8.65
N SER A 90 9.92 1.65 -9.70
CA SER A 90 9.83 2.88 -10.47
C SER A 90 8.67 3.76 -10.00
N PHE A 91 8.76 4.23 -8.76
CA PHE A 91 7.81 5.15 -8.15
C PHE A 91 8.10 6.59 -8.58
N THR A 92 7.07 7.29 -9.03
CA THR A 92 7.08 8.68 -9.48
C THR A 92 5.90 9.41 -8.86
N GLU A 93 5.95 10.75 -8.82
CA GLU A 93 4.84 11.56 -8.30
C GLU A 93 3.49 11.28 -9.00
N GLU A 94 3.53 10.81 -10.26
CA GLU A 94 2.32 10.45 -11.03
C GLU A 94 1.67 9.14 -10.58
N ASN A 95 2.45 8.17 -10.11
CA ASN A 95 1.95 6.84 -9.74
C ASN A 95 1.96 6.58 -8.23
N ASP A 96 2.66 7.40 -7.46
CA ASP A 96 2.80 7.27 -6.02
C ASP A 96 2.85 8.66 -5.36
N PRO A 97 1.78 9.45 -5.46
CA PRO A 97 1.75 10.82 -4.92
C PRO A 97 1.85 10.85 -3.39
N TYR A 98 1.51 9.74 -2.74
CA TYR A 98 1.51 9.62 -1.27
C TYR A 98 2.77 8.94 -0.73
N GLY A 99 3.61 8.34 -1.57
CA GLY A 99 4.84 7.67 -1.13
C GLY A 99 4.62 6.34 -0.41
N ASP A 100 3.40 5.79 -0.44
CA ASP A 100 3.02 4.58 0.29
C ASP A 100 3.19 3.31 -0.56
N HIS A 101 3.64 3.46 -1.81
CA HIS A 101 3.89 2.38 -2.76
C HIS A 101 2.65 1.51 -3.00
N SER A 102 1.45 2.10 -2.89
CA SER A 102 0.17 1.38 -3.05
C SER A 102 -0.30 1.27 -4.50
N PHE A 103 0.32 1.99 -5.45
CA PHE A 103 -0.09 1.97 -6.86
C PHE A 103 1.12 1.96 -7.80
N GLY A 104 0.95 1.37 -8.97
CA GLY A 104 1.92 1.46 -10.04
C GLY A 104 1.40 1.06 -11.40
N ALA A 105 2.18 1.38 -12.42
CA ALA A 105 1.86 1.09 -13.81
C ALA A 105 3.07 0.50 -14.52
N LEU A 106 2.85 -0.54 -15.33
CA LEU A 106 3.89 -1.22 -16.09
C LEU A 106 3.37 -1.61 -17.47
N THR A 107 4.27 -2.01 -18.37
CA THR A 107 3.89 -2.46 -19.73
C THR A 107 4.42 -3.86 -19.99
N ILE A 108 3.53 -4.79 -20.37
CA ILE A 108 3.87 -6.18 -20.69
C ILE A 108 3.36 -6.48 -22.08
N SER A 109 4.23 -6.95 -22.98
CA SER A 109 3.86 -7.31 -24.34
C SER A 109 3.08 -6.21 -25.08
N GLY A 110 3.46 -4.94 -24.84
CA GLY A 110 2.80 -3.76 -25.42
C GLY A 110 1.47 -3.36 -24.76
N LYS A 111 1.03 -4.05 -23.70
CA LYS A 111 -0.19 -3.74 -22.94
C LYS A 111 0.16 -3.07 -21.62
N LYS A 112 -0.43 -1.91 -21.36
CA LYS A 112 -0.28 -1.20 -20.08
C LYS A 112 -1.15 -1.90 -19.03
N ILE A 113 -0.55 -2.20 -17.88
CA ILE A 113 -1.21 -2.78 -16.72
C ILE A 113 -1.03 -1.81 -15.56
N TRP A 114 -2.10 -1.65 -14.79
CA TRP A 114 -2.07 -1.04 -13.47
C TRP A 114 -2.09 -2.12 -12.41
N TRP A 115 -1.48 -1.80 -11.28
CA TRP A 115 -1.64 -2.58 -10.07
C TRP A 115 -1.88 -1.63 -8.92
N LYS A 116 -2.66 -2.10 -7.95
CA LYS A 116 -2.89 -1.38 -6.70
C LYS A 116 -2.91 -2.33 -5.51
N LEU A 117 -2.64 -1.78 -4.33
CA LEU A 117 -2.74 -2.44 -3.04
C LEU A 117 -3.83 -1.76 -2.21
N ASP A 118 -4.91 -2.49 -2.00
CA ASP A 118 -5.98 -2.07 -1.11
C ASP A 118 -5.78 -2.71 0.27
N ILE A 119 -5.95 -1.92 1.32
CA ILE A 119 -5.77 -2.34 2.72
C ILE A 119 -7.15 -2.65 3.33
N TYR A 120 -7.33 -3.88 3.78
CA TYR A 120 -8.58 -4.38 4.37
C TYR A 120 -8.40 -4.90 5.78
N ASP A 121 -9.50 -4.98 6.53
CA ASP A 121 -9.60 -5.75 7.77
C ASP A 121 -9.42 -7.26 7.54
N ALA A 122 -9.27 -8.01 8.64
CA ALA A 122 -9.02 -9.46 8.62
C ALA A 122 -10.07 -10.27 7.82
N ASP A 123 -11.29 -9.74 7.71
CA ASP A 123 -12.44 -10.37 7.05
C ASP A 123 -12.67 -9.88 5.60
N TYR A 124 -11.84 -8.97 5.07
CA TYR A 124 -11.99 -8.35 3.74
C TYR A 124 -13.31 -7.60 3.54
N ARG A 125 -13.84 -6.97 4.59
CA ARG A 125 -15.15 -6.28 4.58
C ARG A 125 -14.99 -4.77 4.57
N PHE A 126 -14.03 -4.25 5.30
CA PHE A 126 -13.81 -2.82 5.49
C PHE A 126 -12.31 -2.49 5.40
N GLY A 127 -11.97 -1.20 5.37
CA GLY A 127 -10.58 -0.78 5.48
C GLY A 127 -10.02 -1.09 6.88
N ALA A 128 -8.76 -1.51 6.96
CA ALA A 128 -8.11 -1.72 8.25
C ALA A 128 -7.95 -0.39 9.01
N ALA A 129 -8.08 -0.44 10.34
CA ALA A 129 -7.86 0.74 11.19
C ALA A 129 -6.37 1.12 11.29
N ASP A 130 -5.48 0.13 11.27
CA ASP A 130 -4.03 0.33 11.28
C ASP A 130 -3.39 -0.48 10.14
N PRO A 131 -2.92 0.17 9.05
CA PRO A 131 -2.31 -0.52 7.93
C PRO A 131 -1.01 -1.27 8.28
N LEU A 132 -0.39 -0.97 9.43
CA LEU A 132 0.84 -1.60 9.91
C LEU A 132 0.59 -2.76 10.89
N ASP A 133 -0.64 -2.97 11.36
CA ASP A 133 -0.99 -4.16 12.16
C ASP A 133 -1.18 -5.38 11.25
N ALA A 134 -0.13 -6.17 11.09
CA ALA A 134 -0.14 -7.38 10.27
C ALA A 134 -1.19 -8.43 10.69
N THR A 135 -1.65 -8.42 11.94
CA THR A 135 -2.63 -9.39 12.44
C THR A 135 -4.04 -9.05 11.97
N GLN A 136 -4.39 -7.77 12.00
CA GLN A 136 -5.72 -7.25 11.65
C GLN A 136 -5.83 -6.73 10.22
N THR A 137 -4.70 -6.58 9.53
CA THR A 137 -4.67 -6.09 8.15
C THR A 137 -4.52 -7.20 7.13
N ARG A 138 -5.20 -7.04 6.00
CA ARG A 138 -5.04 -7.83 4.79
C ARG A 138 -4.70 -6.91 3.62
N ARG A 139 -3.72 -7.30 2.83
CA ARG A 139 -3.32 -6.60 1.61
C ARG A 139 -3.91 -7.27 0.38
N VAL A 140 -4.67 -6.54 -0.42
CA VAL A 140 -5.22 -7.06 -1.67
C VAL A 140 -4.50 -6.39 -2.84
N LEU A 141 -3.69 -7.17 -3.56
CA LEU A 141 -3.06 -6.71 -4.78
C LEU A 141 -3.96 -7.00 -5.96
N THR A 142 -4.41 -5.95 -6.64
CA THR A 142 -5.26 -6.06 -7.83
C THR A 142 -4.46 -5.75 -9.08
N LEU A 143 -4.39 -6.69 -10.02
CA LEU A 143 -3.90 -6.46 -11.38
C LEU A 143 -5.06 -6.10 -12.30
N LEU A 144 -4.97 -4.98 -13.02
CA LEU A 144 -6.03 -4.54 -13.93
C LEU A 144 -5.52 -3.75 -15.13
N PHE A 145 -6.31 -3.71 -16.21
CA PHE A 145 -6.06 -2.76 -17.29
C PHE A 145 -6.52 -1.35 -16.90
N PRO A 146 -5.89 -0.29 -17.44
CA PRO A 146 -6.35 1.08 -17.24
C PRO A 146 -7.81 1.34 -17.62
N SER A 147 -8.37 0.56 -18.56
CA SER A 147 -9.77 0.65 -18.97
C SER A 147 -10.76 0.00 -18.00
N GLU A 148 -10.26 -0.71 -16.98
CA GLU A 148 -11.05 -1.42 -15.97
C GLU A 148 -10.98 -0.75 -14.59
N TYR A 149 -10.26 0.38 -14.50
CA TYR A 149 -10.18 1.25 -13.33
C TYR A 149 -11.24 2.36 -13.44
#